data_AF-A0A3N8KL09-F1
#
_entry.id   AF-A0A3N8KL09-F1
#
_cell.length_a   1.000
_cell.length_b   1.000
_cell.length_c   1.000
_cell.angle_alpha   90.00
_cell.angle_beta   90.00
_cell.angle_gamma   90.00
#
_symmetry.space_group_name_H-M   'P 1'
#
loop_
_entity.id
_entity.type
_entity.pdbx_description
1 polymer ?
#
loop_
_entity_poly.entity_id
_entity_poly.type
_entity_poly.pdbx_seq_one_letter_code
_entity_poly.pdbx_strand_id
1 'polypeptide(L)'
;MCPKFVYIYRTLRMTNVMTVQPERTFWDKIVILRGLRQWYERRGELRHGGQRVSRHYYDVHQLMCSPQAAGWMANTLLAEDCARHARLFFGSADLGLDLARHGSFTLMPSAAMREALRRDYAAMAGMIFRDVPALDDVLASVEQSVATINARA
;
A
#
# COMPACT_ATOMS: atom_id res chain seq x y z
N MET A 1 -28.67 -13.38 4.08
CA MET A 1 -28.81 -14.56 3.20
C MET A 1 -27.93 -14.31 1.99
N CYS A 2 -26.77 -14.97 1.85
CA CYS A 2 -25.77 -14.61 0.84
C CYS A 2 -25.25 -15.88 0.13
N PRO A 3 -25.84 -16.28 -1.02
CA PRO A 3 -25.37 -17.41 -1.79
C PRO A 3 -24.61 -16.89 -3.02
N LYS A 4 -23.28 -16.77 -2.93
CA LYS A 4 -22.36 -16.80 -4.09
C LYS A 4 -20.85 -16.83 -3.77
N PHE A 5 -20.44 -17.13 -2.54
CA PHE A 5 -19.03 -17.35 -2.16
C PHE A 5 -18.77 -18.77 -1.59
N VAL A 6 -19.56 -19.76 -2.02
CA VAL A 6 -19.41 -21.17 -1.60
C VAL A 6 -18.54 -21.98 -2.58
N TYR A 7 -18.14 -21.45 -3.73
CA TYR A 7 -17.72 -22.31 -4.85
C TYR A 7 -16.24 -22.43 -5.20
N ILE A 8 -15.26 -21.78 -4.55
CA ILE A 8 -13.85 -21.95 -4.97
C ILE A 8 -12.86 -22.29 -3.85
N TYR A 9 -12.94 -21.75 -2.61
CA TYR A 9 -12.08 -22.23 -1.52
C TYR A 9 -12.80 -22.24 -0.16
N ARG A 10 -13.27 -23.42 0.23
CA ARG A 10 -13.68 -23.78 1.59
C ARG A 10 -12.38 -23.95 2.42
N THR A 11 -11.99 -22.93 3.18
CA THR A 11 -10.89 -22.97 4.18
C THR A 11 -9.61 -23.69 3.71
N LEU A 12 -8.77 -23.02 2.92
CA LEU A 12 -7.45 -23.53 2.56
C LEU A 12 -6.55 -23.50 3.81
N ARG A 13 -6.38 -24.64 4.49
CA ARG A 13 -5.46 -24.77 5.63
C ARG A 13 -4.10 -25.24 5.14
N MET A 14 -3.14 -24.32 5.14
CA MET A 14 -1.73 -24.60 4.89
C MET A 14 -0.95 -24.32 6.16
N THR A 15 -0.12 -25.25 6.60
CA THR A 15 0.74 -25.12 7.79
C THR A 15 2.20 -25.08 7.37
N ASN A 16 3.06 -24.48 8.19
CA ASN A 16 4.52 -24.43 7.97
C ASN A 16 4.96 -23.69 6.68
N VAL A 17 4.22 -22.66 6.27
CA VAL A 17 4.65 -21.77 5.18
C VAL A 17 5.47 -20.62 5.78
N MET A 18 6.74 -20.53 5.41
CA MET A 18 7.56 -19.38 5.78
C MET A 18 7.11 -18.15 4.99
N THR A 19 6.74 -17.08 5.68
CA THR A 19 6.26 -15.83 5.06
C THR A 19 7.00 -14.63 5.65
N VAL A 20 7.01 -13.54 4.90
CA VAL A 20 7.46 -12.24 5.42
C VAL A 20 6.49 -11.80 6.51
N GLN A 21 7.02 -11.22 7.59
CA GLN A 21 6.19 -10.70 8.67
C GLN A 21 5.21 -9.63 8.15
N PRO A 22 3.95 -9.60 8.61
CA PRO A 22 2.97 -8.61 8.17
C PRO A 22 3.43 -7.16 8.38
N GLU A 23 4.13 -6.89 9.47
CA GLU A 23 4.72 -5.58 9.78
C GLU A 23 5.74 -5.13 8.74
N ARG A 24 6.63 -6.05 8.32
CA ARG A 24 7.59 -5.78 7.25
C ARG A 24 6.87 -5.51 5.93
N THR A 25 5.86 -6.31 5.62
CA THR A 25 5.02 -6.10 4.42
C THR A 25 4.35 -4.73 4.44
N PHE A 26 3.84 -4.29 5.60
CA PHE A 26 3.27 -2.96 5.79
C PHE A 26 4.27 -1.85 5.44
N TRP A 27 5.46 -1.88 6.03
CA TRP A 27 6.48 -0.86 5.76
C TRP A 27 6.98 -0.89 4.31
N ASP A 28 7.17 -2.06 3.72
CA ASP A 28 7.51 -2.18 2.29
C ASP A 28 6.42 -1.53 1.42
N LYS A 29 5.13 -1.69 1.76
CA LYS A 29 4.02 -1.04 1.02
C LYS A 29 4.00 0.47 1.19
N ILE A 30 4.25 1.00 2.38
CA ILE A 30 4.37 2.45 2.63
C ILE A 30 5.48 3.05 1.75
N VAL A 31 6.65 2.41 1.71
CA VAL A 31 7.79 2.85 0.90
C VAL A 31 7.48 2.76 -0.60
N ILE A 32 6.84 1.67 -1.05
CA ILE A 32 6.39 1.54 -2.45
C ILE A 32 5.41 2.67 -2.82
N LEU A 33 4.41 2.94 -2.00
CA LEU A 33 3.43 4.01 -2.26
C LEU A 33 4.09 5.38 -2.32
N ARG A 34 5.05 5.67 -1.43
CA ARG A 34 5.81 6.92 -1.46
C ARG A 34 6.53 7.08 -2.79
N GLY A 35 7.19 6.02 -3.25
CA GLY A 35 7.88 5.98 -4.52
C GLY A 35 6.94 6.15 -5.72
N LEU A 36 5.79 5.47 -5.72
CA LEU A 36 4.81 5.54 -6.82
C LEU A 36 4.13 6.92 -6.90
N ARG A 37 3.86 7.56 -5.76
CA ARG A 37 3.41 8.95 -5.72
C ARG A 37 4.47 9.87 -6.32
N GLN A 38 5.74 9.70 -5.92
CA GLN A 38 6.85 10.52 -6.42
C GLN A 38 7.08 10.34 -7.92
N TRP A 39 6.96 9.10 -8.41
CA TRP A 39 7.03 8.77 -9.83
C TRP A 39 5.98 9.55 -10.62
N TYR A 40 4.71 9.47 -10.20
CA TYR A 40 3.62 10.15 -10.89
C TYR A 40 3.86 11.65 -10.99
N GLU A 41 4.40 12.25 -9.94
CA GLU A 41 4.59 13.70 -9.88
C GLU A 41 5.73 14.18 -10.76
N ARG A 42 6.67 13.30 -11.10
CA ARG A 42 7.77 13.60 -12.03
C ARG A 42 7.43 13.23 -13.47
N ARG A 43 6.64 12.17 -13.67
CA ARG A 43 6.39 11.59 -15.00
C ARG A 43 5.00 11.93 -15.56
N GLY A 44 4.06 12.37 -14.72
CA GLY A 44 2.68 12.64 -15.11
C GLY A 44 1.84 11.40 -15.39
N GLU A 45 2.37 10.20 -15.12
CA GLU A 45 1.72 8.92 -15.41
C GLU A 45 1.95 7.89 -14.32
N LEU A 46 1.03 6.92 -14.21
CA LEU A 46 1.24 5.78 -13.31
C LEU A 46 2.37 4.91 -13.85
N ARG A 47 3.24 4.45 -12.95
CA ARG A 47 4.34 3.55 -13.29
C ARG A 47 3.81 2.29 -14.00
N HIS A 48 4.54 1.83 -15.01
CA HIS A 48 4.16 0.67 -15.85
C HIS A 48 2.75 0.80 -16.48
N GLY A 49 2.36 2.02 -16.85
CA GLY A 49 1.06 2.27 -17.49
C GLY A 49 -0.14 2.08 -16.55
N GLY A 50 0.07 2.09 -15.24
CA GLY A 50 -1.00 1.87 -14.27
C GLY A 50 -1.48 0.43 -14.23
N GLN A 51 -0.61 -0.55 -14.49
CA GLN A 51 -0.94 -1.96 -14.27
C GLN A 51 -0.80 -2.32 -12.78
N ARG A 52 -1.90 -2.18 -12.03
CA ARG A 52 -2.03 -2.60 -10.63
C ARG A 52 -1.26 -1.73 -9.64
N VAL A 53 -1.25 -0.41 -9.81
CA VAL A 53 -0.69 0.52 -8.82
C VAL A 53 -1.62 0.66 -7.61
N SER A 54 -2.92 0.80 -7.86
CA SER A 54 -3.98 0.92 -6.86
C SER A 54 -4.04 -0.26 -5.88
N ARG A 55 -3.55 -1.43 -6.28
CA ARG A 55 -3.39 -2.61 -5.40
C ARG A 55 -2.59 -2.28 -4.14
N HIS A 56 -1.57 -1.42 -4.25
CA HIS A 56 -0.70 -1.13 -3.13
C HIS A 56 -1.44 -0.32 -2.06
N TYR A 57 -2.36 0.56 -2.47
CA TYR A 57 -3.25 1.26 -1.54
C TYR A 57 -4.23 0.29 -0.89
N TYR A 58 -4.82 -0.62 -1.68
CA TYR A 58 -5.70 -1.66 -1.16
C TYR A 58 -4.99 -2.60 -0.16
N ASP A 59 -3.76 -3.02 -0.45
CA ASP A 59 -2.98 -3.88 0.43
C ASP A 59 -2.71 -3.19 1.78
N VAL A 60 -2.39 -1.88 1.79
CA VAL A 60 -2.25 -1.12 3.04
C VAL A 60 -3.59 -1.05 3.78
N HIS A 61 -4.69 -0.74 3.10
CA HIS A 61 -6.02 -0.74 3.71
C HIS A 61 -6.35 -2.07 4.40
N GLN A 62 -6.06 -3.20 3.76
CA GLN A 62 -6.26 -4.53 4.34
C GLN A 62 -5.35 -4.80 5.55
N LEU A 63 -4.08 -4.36 5.48
CA LEU A 63 -3.15 -4.48 6.62
C LEU A 63 -3.62 -3.64 7.81
N MET A 64 -4.25 -2.48 7.57
CA MET A 64 -4.77 -1.62 8.63
C MET A 64 -5.97 -2.20 9.38
N CYS A 65 -6.65 -3.21 8.84
CA CYS A 65 -7.68 -3.96 9.56
C CYS A 65 -7.12 -4.91 10.63
N SER A 66 -5.80 -5.10 10.68
CA SER A 66 -5.14 -5.92 11.71
C SER A 66 -5.16 -5.22 13.08
N PRO A 67 -5.44 -5.95 14.17
CA PRO A 67 -5.32 -5.39 15.52
C PRO A 67 -3.88 -5.02 15.91
N GLN A 68 -2.88 -5.51 15.16
CA GLN A 68 -1.47 -5.21 15.39
C GLN A 68 -0.99 -3.93 14.66
N ALA A 69 -1.81 -3.34 13.78
CA ALA A 69 -1.40 -2.22 12.92
C ALA A 69 -0.86 -1.01 13.69
N ALA A 70 -1.42 -0.70 14.87
CA ALA A 70 -0.95 0.40 15.70
C ALA A 70 0.50 0.20 16.22
N GLY A 71 0.90 -1.06 16.47
CA GLY A 71 2.25 -1.42 16.84
C GLY A 71 3.21 -1.34 15.65
N TRP A 72 2.77 -1.78 14.47
CA TRP A 72 3.56 -1.69 13.24
C TRP A 72 3.91 -0.24 12.88
N MET A 73 2.92 0.66 12.97
CA MET A 73 3.12 2.09 12.74
C MET A 73 4.06 2.74 13.77
N ALA A 74 4.22 2.15 14.96
CA ALA A 74 5.14 2.66 15.98
C ALA A 74 6.61 2.26 15.74
N ASN A 75 6.87 1.27 14.87
CA ASN A 75 8.21 0.73 14.66
C ASN A 75 8.97 1.52 13.59
N THR A 76 9.49 2.67 14.00
CA THR A 76 10.22 3.60 13.13
C THR A 76 11.54 3.02 12.62
N LEU A 77 12.23 2.20 13.42
CA LEU A 77 13.47 1.53 13.03
C LEU A 77 13.25 0.59 11.83
N LEU A 78 12.15 -0.15 11.82
CA LEU A 78 11.81 -1.00 10.69
C LEU A 78 11.40 -0.19 9.46
N ALA A 79 10.74 0.96 9.64
CA ALA A 79 10.45 1.87 8.54
C ALA A 79 11.73 2.34 7.84
N GLU A 80 12.73 2.76 8.62
CA GLU A 80 14.05 3.19 8.12
C GLU A 80 14.79 2.04 7.44
N ASP A 81 14.75 0.83 8.00
CA ASP A 81 15.35 -0.35 7.39
C ASP A 81 14.73 -0.67 6.02
N CYS A 82 13.39 -0.62 5.92
CA CYS A 82 12.69 -0.85 4.66
C CYS A 82 13.02 0.23 3.62
N ALA A 83 13.06 1.51 4.03
CA ALA A 83 13.43 2.60 3.13
C ALA A 83 14.87 2.46 2.62
N ARG A 84 15.81 2.10 3.51
CA ARG A 84 17.21 1.84 3.17
C ARG A 84 17.34 0.66 2.21
N HIS A 85 16.66 -0.46 2.50
CA HIS A 85 16.63 -1.63 1.64
C HIS A 85 16.08 -1.28 0.24
N ALA A 86 14.94 -0.58 0.18
CA ALA A 86 14.32 -0.19 -1.08
C ALA A 86 15.22 0.74 -1.90
N ARG A 87 15.91 1.69 -1.25
CA ARG A 87 16.87 2.58 -1.92
C ARG A 87 18.03 1.80 -2.53
N LEU A 88 18.59 0.81 -1.83
CA LEU A 88 19.76 0.05 -2.29
C LEU A 88 19.43 -0.86 -3.48
N PHE A 89 18.26 -1.48 -3.48
CA PHE A 89 17.91 -2.51 -4.48
C PHE A 89 16.95 -2.05 -5.57
N PHE A 90 16.12 -1.03 -5.32
CA PHE A 90 15.04 -0.60 -6.22
C PHE A 90 15.04 0.91 -6.47
N GLY A 91 16.07 1.63 -6.03
CA GLY A 91 16.19 3.06 -6.18
C GLY A 91 16.26 3.52 -7.64
N SER A 92 15.53 4.58 -7.95
CA SER A 92 15.75 5.40 -9.14
C SER A 92 15.48 6.85 -8.76
N ALA A 93 16.05 7.79 -9.52
CA ALA A 93 15.80 9.21 -9.28
C ALA A 93 14.29 9.47 -9.19
N ASP A 94 13.50 8.95 -10.14
CA ASP A 94 12.05 9.16 -10.23
C ASP A 94 11.25 8.69 -9.02
N LEU A 95 11.72 7.68 -8.29
CA LEU A 95 11.04 7.18 -7.09
C LEU A 95 11.35 8.03 -5.85
N GLY A 96 12.44 8.81 -5.84
CA GLY A 96 12.82 9.69 -4.72
C GLY A 96 12.84 9.01 -3.35
N LEU A 97 13.31 7.76 -3.30
CA LEU A 97 13.34 6.95 -2.07
C LEU A 97 14.35 7.47 -1.03
N ASP A 98 15.27 8.34 -1.43
CA ASP A 98 16.15 9.10 -0.54
C ASP A 98 15.38 10.00 0.43
N LEU A 99 14.17 10.42 0.05
CA LEU A 99 13.25 11.22 0.84
C LEU A 99 12.23 10.38 1.63
N ALA A 100 12.31 9.05 1.59
CA ALA A 100 11.42 8.17 2.35
C ALA A 100 11.93 8.03 3.78
N ARG A 101 11.70 9.07 4.60
CA ARG A 101 12.09 9.11 6.01
C ARG A 101 10.85 9.17 6.91
N HIS A 102 10.97 8.65 8.12
CA HIS A 102 9.95 8.83 9.15
C HIS A 102 9.56 10.32 9.28
N GLY A 103 8.28 10.61 9.48
CA GLY A 103 7.76 11.97 9.52
C GLY A 103 7.54 12.65 8.16
N SER A 104 8.01 12.07 7.06
CA SER A 104 7.97 12.71 5.72
C SER A 104 7.15 11.96 4.68
N PHE A 105 6.44 10.89 5.08
CA PHE A 105 5.69 10.08 4.13
C PHE A 105 4.52 10.89 3.56
N THR A 106 4.55 11.14 2.25
CA THR A 106 3.42 11.70 1.50
C THR A 106 2.95 10.64 0.51
N LEU A 107 1.82 10.01 0.81
CA LEU A 107 1.25 8.91 0.00
C LEU A 107 0.01 9.33 -0.80
N MET A 108 -0.60 10.47 -0.47
CA MET A 108 -1.85 10.86 -1.07
C MET A 108 -1.66 11.25 -2.55
N PRO A 109 -2.47 10.68 -3.46
CA PRO A 109 -2.39 11.00 -4.87
C PRO A 109 -2.92 12.42 -5.12
N SER A 110 -2.31 13.13 -6.06
CA SER A 110 -2.92 14.35 -6.62
C SER A 110 -4.24 14.04 -7.33
N ALA A 111 -5.05 15.06 -7.62
CA ALA A 111 -6.35 14.86 -8.28
C ALA A 111 -6.23 14.09 -9.60
N ALA A 112 -5.22 14.41 -10.42
CA ALA A 112 -4.94 13.71 -11.67
C ALA A 112 -4.54 12.24 -11.44
N MET A 113 -3.69 11.98 -10.44
CA MET A 113 -3.31 10.61 -10.08
C MET A 113 -4.50 9.82 -9.56
N ARG A 114 -5.38 10.43 -8.75
CA ARG A 114 -6.61 9.78 -8.24
C ARG A 114 -7.50 9.30 -9.37
N GLU A 115 -7.66 10.10 -10.43
CA GLU A 115 -8.40 9.72 -11.63
C GLU A 115 -7.78 8.51 -12.34
N ALA A 116 -6.46 8.51 -12.51
CA ALA A 116 -5.74 7.36 -13.08
C ALA A 116 -5.87 6.10 -12.21
N LEU A 117 -5.76 6.24 -10.88
CA LEU A 117 -5.95 5.16 -9.93
C LEU A 117 -7.38 4.61 -9.96
N ARG A 118 -8.40 5.43 -10.23
CA ARG A 118 -9.78 4.96 -10.31
C ARG A 118 -9.99 3.97 -11.46
N ARG A 119 -9.37 4.24 -12.62
CA ARG A 119 -9.39 3.32 -13.77
C ARG A 119 -8.65 2.01 -13.47
N ASP A 120 -7.45 2.11 -12.88
CA ASP A 120 -6.68 0.92 -12.49
C ASP A 120 -7.40 0.10 -11.41
N TYR A 121 -8.02 0.74 -10.43
CA TYR A 121 -8.76 0.08 -9.36
C TYR A 121 -9.98 -0.68 -9.89
N ALA A 122 -10.72 -0.06 -10.81
CA ALA A 122 -11.83 -0.73 -11.51
C ALA A 122 -11.36 -1.95 -12.31
N ALA A 123 -10.21 -1.85 -12.99
CA ALA A 123 -9.62 -2.99 -13.73
C ALA A 123 -9.16 -4.12 -12.80
N MET A 124 -8.77 -3.79 -11.57
CA MET A 124 -8.35 -4.77 -10.55
C MET A 124 -9.53 -5.40 -9.80
N ALA A 125 -10.74 -4.83 -9.83
CA ALA A 125 -11.87 -5.25 -9.00
C ALA A 125 -12.16 -6.77 -9.07
N GLY A 126 -11.97 -7.39 -10.24
CA GLY A 126 -12.14 -8.84 -10.42
C GLY A 126 -11.13 -9.72 -9.66
N MET A 127 -10.07 -9.14 -9.10
CA MET A 127 -9.09 -9.83 -8.24
C MET A 127 -9.42 -9.77 -6.75
N ILE A 128 -10.31 -8.87 -6.33
CA ILE A 128 -10.65 -8.68 -4.92
C ILE A 128 -11.74 -9.70 -4.56
N PHE A 129 -11.47 -10.47 -3.51
CA PHE A 129 -12.46 -11.38 -2.96
C PHE A 129 -13.45 -10.63 -2.09
N ARG A 130 -14.73 -11.03 -2.12
CA ARG A 130 -15.85 -10.42 -1.38
C ARG A 130 -16.13 -8.98 -1.84
N ASP A 131 -16.61 -8.14 -0.93
CA ASP A 131 -17.01 -6.78 -1.22
C ASP A 131 -15.77 -5.93 -1.51
N VAL A 132 -15.80 -5.26 -2.66
CA VAL A 132 -14.74 -4.33 -3.07
C VAL A 132 -14.99 -3.00 -2.37
N PRO A 133 -14.13 -2.55 -1.45
CA PRO A 133 -14.30 -1.25 -0.80
C PRO A 133 -14.21 -0.13 -1.84
N ALA A 134 -14.86 1.00 -1.60
CA ALA A 134 -14.70 2.15 -2.48
C ALA A 134 -13.24 2.62 -2.44
N LEU A 135 -12.71 3.06 -3.58
CA LEU A 135 -11.33 3.58 -3.64
C LEU A 135 -11.14 4.76 -2.67
N ASP A 136 -12.18 5.56 -2.46
CA ASP A 136 -12.12 6.70 -1.54
C ASP A 136 -11.95 6.24 -0.07
N ASP A 137 -12.61 5.15 0.34
CA ASP A 137 -12.43 4.56 1.68
C ASP A 137 -11.03 3.97 1.85
N VAL A 138 -10.53 3.30 0.80
CA VAL A 138 -9.15 2.78 0.76
C VAL A 138 -8.17 3.93 0.96
N LEU A 139 -8.31 5.02 0.18
CA LEU A 139 -7.42 6.17 0.26
C LEU A 139 -7.52 6.90 1.62
N ALA A 140 -8.73 7.04 2.18
CA ALA A 140 -8.93 7.63 3.50
C ALA A 140 -8.22 6.83 4.62
N SER A 141 -8.28 5.50 4.56
CA SER A 141 -7.58 4.66 5.55
C SER A 141 -6.05 4.81 5.46
N VAL A 142 -5.51 4.94 4.25
CA VAL A 142 -4.06 5.16 4.03
C VAL A 142 -3.67 6.55 4.52
N GLU A 143 -4.50 7.57 4.26
CA GLU A 143 -4.29 8.94 4.77
C GLU A 143 -4.19 8.98 6.29
N GLN A 144 -5.15 8.36 6.99
CA GLN A 144 -5.17 8.28 8.44
C GLN A 144 -3.93 7.57 9.00
N SER A 145 -3.48 6.51 8.33
CA SER A 145 -2.30 5.75 8.72
C SER A 145 -1.04 6.60 8.62
N VAL A 146 -0.88 7.33 7.51
CA VAL A 146 0.27 8.23 7.28
C VAL A 146 0.26 9.41 8.24
N ALA A 147 -0.91 9.99 8.52
CA ALA A 147 -1.04 11.03 9.53
C ALA A 147 -0.58 10.52 10.91
N THR A 148 -0.96 9.29 11.26
CA THR A 148 -0.53 8.64 12.52
C THR A 148 0.97 8.41 12.56
N ILE A 149 1.56 7.89 11.48
CA ILE A 149 3.00 7.67 11.37
C ILE A 149 3.75 8.99 11.51
N ASN A 150 3.34 10.02 10.77
CA ASN A 150 4.07 11.28 10.74
C ASN A 150 3.90 12.11 12.03
N ALA A 151 2.84 11.89 12.82
CA ALA A 151 2.58 12.59 14.07
C ALA A 151 3.38 12.05 15.27
N ARG A 152 3.95 10.84 15.16
CA ARG A 152 4.81 10.27 16.20
C ARG A 152 6.23 10.79 15.94
N ALA A 153 6.89 11.29 16.98
CA ALA A 153 8.28 11.78 16.95
C ALA A 153 9.20 10.77 17.61
#